data_AF-A0A1F8S1Z5-F1
#
_entry.id   AF-A0A1F8S1Z5-F1
#
_cell.length_a   1.000
_cell.length_b   1.000
_cell.length_c   1.000
_cell.angle_alpha   90.00
_cell.angle_beta   90.00
_cell.angle_gamma   90.00
#
_symmetry.space_group_name_H-M   'P 1'
#
loop_
_entity.id
_entity.type
_entity.pdbx_description
1 polymer ?
#
loop_
_entity_poly.entity_id
_entity_poly.type
_entity_poly.pdbx_seq_one_letter_code
_entity_poly.pdbx_strand_id
1 'polypeptide(L)'
;MAATGAAPPLTLRIDPALAEAAVERALASGGPMGSEALAGNRRRAEPLYGVVDPAERRAAFGRFALVEFETLGLAEPILRAIAERPTVAGRVRVALVGEARGRHDEGITCEPRGQHLGIRIEASRFGDPGATLAWTRHALGHAEDTLDPAFGFEPGWDEAGRSWVVAAAQARLHRLWDVSVDGRLAATGHLAAEPARRRHRAAIAGDLRGVSEAAIDAVIARLWEEPRPAFHDLLHWAARPIALVHIAAPGEPGLPNPDRCPLCGFAGDDVFPPAASVAVLVQADYPAWRAAHGLCGRCTDRYRFAGQLGGTS
;
A
#
# COMPACT_ATOMS: atom_id res chain seq x y z
N MET A 1 16.10 -2.64 43.28
CA MET A 1 15.58 -1.43 42.61
C MET A 1 16.15 -1.40 41.20
N ALA A 2 15.39 -1.88 40.21
CA ALA A 2 15.77 -1.75 38.82
C ALA A 2 15.53 -0.29 38.41
N ALA A 3 16.57 0.40 37.97
CA ALA A 3 16.44 1.72 37.39
C ALA A 3 15.60 1.59 36.12
N THR A 4 14.36 2.08 36.16
CA THR A 4 13.55 2.41 34.99
C THR A 4 14.23 3.59 34.29
N GLY A 5 15.31 3.30 33.55
CA GLY A 5 15.85 4.23 32.58
C GLY A 5 14.78 4.43 31.52
N ALA A 6 14.22 5.64 31.44
CA ALA A 6 13.35 6.01 30.34
C ALA A 6 14.09 5.72 29.04
N ALA A 7 13.44 4.97 28.14
CA ALA A 7 14.00 4.73 26.83
C ALA A 7 14.32 6.08 26.15
N PRO A 8 15.47 6.20 25.44
CA PRO A 8 15.83 7.45 24.80
C PRO A 8 14.72 7.89 23.82
N PRO A 9 14.44 9.20 23.72
CA PRO A 9 13.37 9.71 22.87
C PRO A 9 13.62 9.36 21.40
N LEU A 10 12.54 9.14 20.67
CA LEU A 10 12.55 8.96 19.22
C LEU A 10 13.28 10.14 18.56
N THR A 11 14.22 9.83 17.67
CA THR A 11 14.86 10.83 16.80
C THR A 11 14.31 10.72 15.39
N LEU A 12 13.63 11.75 14.92
CA LEU A 12 13.20 11.88 13.53
C LEU A 12 14.33 12.52 12.71
N ARG A 13 14.76 11.88 11.62
CA ARG A 13 15.77 12.42 10.70
C ARG A 13 15.14 12.59 9.33
N ILE A 14 15.09 13.83 8.86
CA ILE A 14 14.52 14.17 7.55
C ILE A 14 15.67 14.29 6.54
N ASP A 15 15.48 13.72 5.36
CA ASP A 15 16.36 13.97 4.22
C ASP A 15 16.27 15.46 3.81
N PRO A 16 17.41 16.17 3.64
CA PRO A 16 17.37 17.59 3.32
C PRO A 16 16.66 17.93 2.00
N ALA A 17 16.70 17.05 0.99
CA ALA A 17 16.00 17.28 -0.27
C ALA A 17 14.49 17.11 -0.11
N LEU A 18 14.05 16.14 0.70
CA LEU A 18 12.64 16.03 1.10
C LEU A 18 12.20 17.28 1.87
N ALA A 19 13.01 17.75 2.83
CA ALA A 19 12.67 18.93 3.62
C ALA A 19 12.47 20.17 2.73
N GLU A 20 13.36 20.38 1.76
CA GLU A 20 13.27 21.50 0.80
C GLU A 20 11.98 21.41 -0.03
N ALA A 21 11.72 20.24 -0.62
CA ALA A 21 10.53 20.02 -1.44
C ALA A 21 9.23 20.16 -0.62
N ALA A 22 9.20 19.60 0.59
CA ALA A 22 8.04 19.67 1.48
C ALA A 22 7.74 21.10 1.94
N VAL A 23 8.77 21.88 2.28
CA VAL A 23 8.62 23.31 2.64
C VAL A 23 8.06 24.11 1.48
N GLU A 24 8.59 23.93 0.26
CA GLU A 24 8.06 24.63 -0.92
C GLU A 24 6.58 24.27 -1.17
N ARG A 25 6.23 22.98 -1.07
CA ARG A 25 4.84 22.52 -1.23
C ARG A 25 3.92 23.10 -0.15
N ALA A 26 4.31 23.04 1.11
CA ALA A 26 3.51 23.56 2.22
C ALA A 26 3.24 25.05 2.06
N LEU A 27 4.27 25.84 1.72
CA LEU A 27 4.12 27.28 1.51
C LEU A 27 3.27 27.61 0.27
N ALA A 28 3.42 26.86 -0.82
CA ALA A 28 2.65 27.08 -2.05
C ALA A 28 1.15 26.75 -1.93
N SER A 29 0.76 25.94 -0.94
CA SER A 29 -0.61 25.41 -0.80
C SER A 29 -1.64 26.45 -0.34
N GLY A 30 -1.22 27.62 0.16
CA GLY A 30 -2.07 28.63 0.80
C GLY A 30 -2.67 29.72 -0.12
N GLY A 31 -2.69 29.54 -1.44
CA GLY A 31 -3.21 30.56 -2.37
C GLY A 31 -2.41 31.89 -2.32
N PRO A 32 -3.06 33.08 -2.33
CA PRO A 32 -2.35 34.35 -2.28
C PRO A 32 -1.46 34.53 -1.03
N MET A 33 -1.93 34.10 0.15
CA MET A 33 -1.12 34.12 1.38
C MET A 33 0.05 33.14 1.31
N GLY A 34 -0.15 31.98 0.67
CA GLY A 34 0.94 31.03 0.38
C GLY A 34 2.00 31.61 -0.54
N SER A 35 1.60 32.42 -1.53
CA SER A 35 2.52 33.09 -2.44
C SER A 35 3.42 34.10 -1.71
N GLU A 36 2.88 34.84 -0.76
CA GLU A 36 3.65 35.77 0.07
C GLU A 36 4.61 35.02 1.02
N ALA A 37 4.14 33.94 1.65
CA ALA A 37 4.95 33.11 2.54
C ALA A 37 6.13 32.47 1.79
N LEU A 38 5.88 31.98 0.56
CA LEU A 38 6.92 31.44 -0.32
C LEU A 38 7.93 32.52 -0.72
N ALA A 39 7.47 33.72 -1.08
CA ALA A 39 8.36 34.84 -1.36
C ALA A 39 9.21 35.25 -0.13
N GLY A 40 8.62 35.21 1.07
CA GLY A 40 9.32 35.45 2.33
C GLY A 40 10.37 34.39 2.64
N ASN A 41 10.07 33.11 2.38
CA ASN A 41 11.05 32.03 2.49
C ASN A 41 12.21 32.23 1.50
N ARG A 42 11.93 32.53 0.22
CA ARG A 42 12.96 32.83 -0.79
C ARG A 42 13.87 33.99 -0.37
N ARG A 43 13.32 35.09 0.17
CA ARG A 43 14.12 36.21 0.68
C ARG A 43 15.05 35.81 1.82
N ARG A 44 14.63 34.89 2.70
CA ARG A 44 15.47 34.38 3.79
C ARG A 44 16.56 33.43 3.30
N ALA A 45 16.33 32.74 2.18
CA ALA A 45 17.30 31.88 1.52
C ALA A 45 18.31 32.67 0.66
N GLU A 46 17.98 33.89 0.22
CA GLU A 46 18.80 34.74 -0.64
C GLU A 46 20.28 34.85 -0.21
N PRO A 47 20.62 35.07 1.07
CA PRO A 47 22.02 35.18 1.50
C PRO A 47 22.85 33.92 1.22
N LEU A 48 22.22 32.75 1.13
CA LEU A 48 22.90 31.47 0.90
C LEU A 48 23.51 31.37 -0.50
N TYR A 49 23.00 32.12 -1.48
CA TYR A 49 23.62 32.21 -2.81
C TYR A 49 25.01 32.86 -2.78
N GLY A 50 25.31 33.66 -1.75
CA GLY A 50 26.62 34.27 -1.54
C GLY A 50 27.71 33.30 -1.07
N VAL A 51 27.37 32.07 -0.69
CA VAL A 51 28.36 31.04 -0.31
C VAL A 51 29.12 30.57 -1.56
N VAL A 52 30.45 30.77 -1.56
CA VAL A 52 31.33 30.56 -2.73
C VAL A 52 31.49 29.08 -3.05
N ASP A 53 31.76 28.25 -2.05
CA ASP A 53 31.94 26.81 -2.25
C ASP A 53 30.60 26.11 -2.56
N PRO A 54 30.47 25.39 -3.69
CA PRO A 54 29.22 24.75 -4.06
C PRO A 54 28.72 23.66 -3.10
N ALA A 55 29.63 22.93 -2.46
CA ALA A 55 29.25 21.85 -1.53
C ALA A 55 28.79 22.44 -0.19
N GLU A 56 29.49 23.46 0.31
CA GLU A 56 29.10 24.23 1.49
C GLU A 56 27.76 24.93 1.27
N ARG A 57 27.55 25.54 0.10
CA ARG A 57 26.28 26.16 -0.27
C ARG A 57 25.15 25.15 -0.25
N ARG A 58 25.32 23.98 -0.88
CA ARG A 58 24.31 22.90 -0.86
C ARG A 58 23.99 22.46 0.57
N ALA A 59 25.01 22.29 1.41
CA ALA A 59 24.81 21.94 2.82
C ALA A 59 24.09 23.05 3.60
N ALA A 60 24.35 24.32 3.28
CA ALA A 60 23.66 25.46 3.88
C ALA A 60 22.17 25.51 3.51
N PHE A 61 21.82 25.30 2.24
CA PHE A 61 20.43 25.15 1.80
C PHE A 61 19.74 23.98 2.50
N GLY A 62 20.41 22.83 2.61
CA GLY A 62 19.86 21.66 3.32
C GLY A 62 19.59 21.95 4.81
N ARG A 63 20.51 22.62 5.51
CA ARG A 63 20.28 23.04 6.91
C ARG A 63 19.13 24.05 7.03
N PHE A 64 19.05 25.02 6.12
CA PHE A 64 17.95 25.97 6.07
C PHE A 64 16.61 25.25 5.88
N ALA A 65 16.52 24.33 4.93
CA ALA A 65 15.31 23.55 4.67
C ALA A 65 14.86 22.73 5.88
N LEU A 66 15.79 22.11 6.60
CA LEU A 66 15.48 21.36 7.84
C LEU A 66 14.90 22.28 8.93
N VAL A 67 15.50 23.44 9.15
CA VAL A 67 14.99 24.44 10.11
C VAL A 67 13.60 24.93 9.71
N GLU A 68 13.37 25.18 8.43
CA GLU A 68 12.05 25.59 7.93
C GLU A 68 11.00 24.49 8.08
N PHE A 69 11.37 23.24 7.79
CA PHE A 69 10.49 22.08 7.94
C PHE A 69 10.01 21.91 9.39
N GLU A 70 10.93 22.07 10.35
CA GLU A 70 10.61 22.08 11.79
C GLU A 70 9.76 23.28 12.18
N THR A 71 10.12 24.48 11.72
CA THR A 71 9.40 25.74 12.04
C THR A 71 7.96 25.71 11.56
N LEU A 72 7.72 25.09 10.40
CA LEU A 72 6.38 24.91 9.83
C LEU A 72 5.60 23.74 10.46
N GLY A 73 6.21 22.98 11.39
CA GLY A 73 5.57 21.85 12.04
C GLY A 73 5.29 20.66 11.12
N LEU A 74 6.03 20.53 10.01
CA LEU A 74 5.76 19.49 9.01
C LEU A 74 6.08 18.07 9.51
N ALA A 75 6.87 17.95 10.58
CA ALA A 75 7.12 16.70 11.28
C ALA A 75 5.92 16.22 12.12
N GLU A 76 5.04 17.13 12.55
CA GLU A 76 4.00 16.86 13.55
C GLU A 76 3.06 15.72 13.15
N PRO A 77 2.54 15.62 11.91
CA PRO A 77 1.71 14.49 11.49
C PRO A 77 2.40 13.12 11.68
N ILE A 78 3.70 13.05 11.44
CA ILE A 78 4.47 11.81 11.56
C ILE A 78 4.69 11.47 13.03
N LEU A 79 5.17 12.44 13.82
CA LEU A 79 5.41 12.26 15.25
C LEU A 79 4.14 11.87 16.00
N ARG A 80 3.03 12.54 15.70
CA ARG A 80 1.72 12.21 16.25
C ARG A 80 1.29 10.78 15.91
N ALA A 81 1.39 10.37 14.65
CA ALA A 81 1.01 9.02 14.24
C ALA A 81 1.84 7.93 14.95
N ILE A 82 3.12 8.20 15.21
CA ILE A 82 3.99 7.30 15.99
C ILE A 82 3.57 7.27 17.46
N ALA A 83 3.34 8.44 18.06
CA ALA A 83 2.92 8.55 19.47
C ALA A 83 1.57 7.87 19.76
N GLU A 84 0.65 7.86 18.78
CA GLU A 84 -0.64 7.16 18.85
C GLU A 84 -0.50 5.62 18.91
N ARG A 85 0.71 5.06 18.70
CA ARG A 85 0.98 3.61 18.68
C ARG A 85 2.01 3.22 19.73
N PRO A 86 1.59 2.81 20.94
CA PRO A 86 2.51 2.46 22.03
C PRO A 86 3.56 1.40 21.65
N THR A 87 3.20 0.41 20.85
CA THR A 87 4.10 -0.65 20.38
C THR A 87 5.26 -0.07 19.55
N VAL A 88 4.93 0.83 18.62
CA VAL A 88 5.91 1.50 17.76
C VAL A 88 6.72 2.51 18.57
N ALA A 89 6.06 3.39 19.32
CA ALA A 89 6.70 4.42 20.14
C ALA A 89 7.65 3.84 21.20
N GLY A 90 7.31 2.69 21.80
CA GLY A 90 8.13 2.03 22.79
C GLY A 90 9.41 1.39 22.22
N ARG A 91 9.39 0.99 20.94
CA ARG A 91 10.46 0.22 20.30
C ARG A 91 11.33 1.04 19.35
N VAL A 92 10.75 1.90 18.53
CA VAL A 92 11.48 2.70 17.53
C VAL A 92 12.31 3.77 18.22
N ARG A 93 13.57 3.91 17.79
CA ARG A 93 14.53 4.90 18.29
C ARG A 93 14.85 5.95 17.25
N VAL A 94 14.86 5.57 15.98
CA VAL A 94 15.14 6.48 14.88
C VAL A 94 14.14 6.23 13.76
N ALA A 95 13.55 7.31 13.25
CA ALA A 95 12.76 7.29 12.03
C ALA A 95 13.48 8.12 10.96
N LEU A 96 13.86 7.49 9.86
CA LEU A 96 14.48 8.12 8.70
C LEU A 96 13.37 8.42 7.69
N VAL A 97 13.17 9.70 7.35
CA VAL A 97 12.14 10.13 6.40
C VAL A 97 12.81 10.66 5.15
N GLY A 98 12.54 10.02 4.01
CA GLY A 98 13.11 10.39 2.71
C GLY A 98 12.05 10.57 1.64
N GLU A 99 12.45 11.21 0.55
CA GLU A 99 11.58 11.46 -0.60
C GLU A 99 11.22 10.15 -1.31
N ALA A 100 9.94 9.95 -1.57
CA ALA A 100 9.46 8.94 -2.51
C ALA A 100 9.49 9.49 -3.94
N ARG A 101 9.85 8.65 -4.93
CA ARG A 101 9.83 9.03 -6.36
C ARG A 101 8.42 9.27 -6.91
N GLY A 102 7.40 8.89 -6.14
CA GLY A 102 5.98 9.06 -6.41
C GLY A 102 5.15 8.14 -5.53
N ARG A 103 3.83 8.19 -5.64
CA ARG A 103 2.90 7.42 -4.77
C ARG A 103 3.12 5.90 -4.74
N HIS A 104 3.62 5.30 -5.81
CA HIS A 104 3.92 3.86 -5.89
C HIS A 104 5.17 3.46 -5.09
N ASP A 105 5.99 4.44 -4.74
CA ASP A 105 7.28 4.32 -4.05
C ASP A 105 7.16 4.65 -2.55
N GLU A 106 5.99 5.14 -2.13
CA GLU A 106 5.70 5.45 -0.74
C GLU A 106 5.55 4.19 0.09
N GLY A 107 5.98 4.26 1.35
CA GLY A 107 5.83 3.15 2.25
C GLY A 107 6.66 3.29 3.51
N ILE A 108 6.49 2.31 4.41
CA ILE A 108 7.26 2.20 5.63
C ILE A 108 7.97 0.86 5.64
N THR A 109 9.25 0.90 5.98
CA THR A 109 10.06 -0.29 6.24
C THR A 109 10.50 -0.28 7.69
N CYS A 110 10.62 -1.47 8.27
CA CYS A 110 11.15 -1.63 9.61
C CYS A 110 12.35 -2.56 9.56
N GLU A 111 13.44 -2.18 10.22
CA GLU A 111 14.56 -3.09 10.43
C GLU A 111 14.10 -4.30 11.26
N PRO A 112 14.66 -5.52 11.08
CA PRO A 112 14.28 -6.71 11.86
C PRO A 112 14.27 -6.56 13.39
N ARG A 113 15.09 -5.65 13.95
CA ARG A 113 15.11 -5.35 15.40
C ARG A 113 14.06 -4.32 15.84
N GLY A 114 13.41 -3.68 14.89
CA GLY A 114 12.36 -2.68 15.10
C GLY A 114 12.81 -1.34 15.69
N GLN A 115 14.11 -1.07 15.73
CA GLN A 115 14.65 0.17 16.29
C GLN A 115 14.72 1.30 15.25
N HIS A 116 14.81 0.95 13.97
CA HIS A 116 14.85 1.89 12.86
C HIS A 116 13.62 1.73 11.97
N LEU A 117 12.98 2.87 11.68
CA LEU A 117 11.87 2.99 10.74
C LEU A 117 12.37 3.76 9.52
N GLY A 118 12.20 3.22 8.33
CA GLY A 118 12.36 3.94 7.07
C GLY A 118 10.98 4.40 6.60
N ILE A 119 10.80 5.69 6.36
CA ILE A 119 9.57 6.27 5.81
C ILE A 119 9.93 6.91 4.48
N ARG A 120 9.29 6.46 3.41
CA ARG A 120 9.35 7.14 2.11
C ARG A 120 8.01 7.76 1.82
N ILE A 121 8.02 9.06 1.58
CA ILE A 121 6.82 9.87 1.44
C ILE A 121 7.03 10.91 0.33
N GLU A 122 6.02 11.14 -0.49
CA GLU A 122 6.06 12.18 -1.53
C GLU A 122 5.89 13.56 -0.88
N ALA A 123 6.76 14.51 -1.23
CA ALA A 123 6.71 15.87 -0.69
C ALA A 123 5.34 16.56 -0.84
N SER A 124 4.57 16.18 -1.87
CA SER A 124 3.24 16.72 -2.14
C SER A 124 2.27 16.56 -0.96
N ARG A 125 2.46 15.54 -0.12
CA ARG A 125 1.58 15.26 1.03
C ARG A 125 1.62 16.36 2.08
N PHE A 126 2.78 17.00 2.26
CA PHE A 126 2.97 18.03 3.30
C PHE A 126 2.19 19.33 3.04
N GLY A 127 1.55 19.47 1.87
CA GLY A 127 0.55 20.52 1.64
C GLY A 127 -0.76 20.34 2.41
N ASP A 128 -1.03 19.13 2.91
CA ASP A 128 -2.19 18.80 3.74
C ASP A 128 -1.75 17.97 4.96
N PRO A 129 -1.63 18.60 6.15
CA PRO A 129 -1.24 17.91 7.38
C PRO A 129 -2.21 16.77 7.77
N GLY A 130 -3.50 16.92 7.48
CA GLY A 130 -4.52 15.91 7.75
C GLY A 130 -4.34 14.67 6.87
N ALA A 131 -4.11 14.88 5.57
CA ALA A 131 -3.80 13.78 4.64
C ALA A 131 -2.46 13.10 4.97
N THR A 132 -1.45 13.86 5.39
CA THR A 132 -0.16 13.31 5.83
C THR A 132 -0.32 12.45 7.07
N LEU A 133 -1.10 12.91 8.06
CA LEU A 133 -1.39 12.16 9.28
C LEU A 133 -2.16 10.87 8.97
N ALA A 134 -3.21 10.96 8.14
CA ALA A 134 -4.00 9.79 7.74
C ALA A 134 -3.15 8.74 7.01
N TRP A 135 -2.30 9.17 6.08
CA TRP A 135 -1.37 8.28 5.40
C TRP A 135 -0.36 7.64 6.37
N THR A 136 0.23 8.44 7.27
CA THR A 136 1.23 7.92 8.20
C THR A 136 0.63 6.91 9.17
N ARG A 137 -0.61 7.13 9.63
CA ARG A 137 -1.36 6.17 10.45
C ARG A 137 -1.57 4.84 9.74
N HIS A 138 -1.96 4.88 8.47
CA HIS A 138 -2.11 3.68 7.65
C HIS A 138 -0.77 2.96 7.47
N ALA A 139 0.27 3.67 7.03
CA ALA A 139 1.57 3.08 6.81
C ALA A 139 2.18 2.49 8.09
N LEU A 140 1.97 3.13 9.25
CA LEU A 140 2.42 2.60 10.54
C LEU A 140 1.63 1.38 11.01
N GLY A 141 0.41 1.16 10.52
CA GLY A 141 -0.33 -0.08 10.77
C GLY A 141 0.41 -1.31 10.23
N HIS A 142 1.01 -1.19 9.04
CA HIS A 142 1.88 -2.22 8.47
C HIS A 142 3.15 -2.43 9.30
N ALA A 143 3.75 -1.36 9.81
CA ALA A 143 4.92 -1.44 10.67
C ALA A 143 4.61 -2.09 12.02
N GLU A 144 3.48 -1.75 12.64
CA GLU A 144 3.02 -2.37 13.88
C GLU A 144 2.80 -3.88 13.69
N ASP A 145 2.19 -4.26 12.58
CA ASP A 145 1.99 -5.67 12.23
C ASP A 145 3.34 -6.38 12.02
N THR A 146 4.25 -5.79 11.26
CA THR A 146 5.61 -6.33 11.02
C THR A 146 6.40 -6.53 12.32
N LEU A 147 6.16 -5.67 13.32
CA LEU A 147 6.86 -5.70 14.61
C LEU A 147 6.24 -6.68 15.63
N ASP A 148 5.00 -7.10 15.40
CA ASP A 148 4.29 -8.00 16.29
C ASP A 148 4.64 -9.47 15.98
N PRO A 149 5.29 -10.20 16.91
CA PRO A 149 5.61 -11.61 16.71
C PRO A 149 4.38 -12.48 16.41
N ALA A 150 3.20 -12.12 16.93
CA ALA A 150 1.96 -12.87 16.67
C ALA A 150 1.47 -12.71 15.22
N PHE A 151 1.90 -11.67 14.50
CA PHE A 151 1.63 -11.52 13.07
C PHE A 151 2.43 -12.53 12.25
N GLY A 152 3.66 -12.84 12.67
CA GLY A 152 4.53 -13.79 11.98
C GLY A 152 5.04 -13.27 10.63
N PHE A 153 5.36 -11.98 10.51
CA PHE A 153 5.94 -11.42 9.29
C PHE A 153 7.26 -12.10 8.93
N GLU A 154 7.44 -12.40 7.64
CA GLU A 154 8.66 -13.03 7.11
C GLU A 154 9.48 -12.00 6.32
N PRO A 155 10.62 -11.50 6.84
CA PRO A 155 11.47 -10.56 6.10
C PRO A 155 11.96 -11.13 4.77
N GLY A 156 11.89 -10.33 3.71
CA GLY A 156 12.35 -10.71 2.36
C GLY A 156 11.38 -11.63 1.60
N TRP A 157 10.13 -11.75 2.04
CA TRP A 157 9.08 -12.52 1.36
C TRP A 157 8.82 -12.06 -0.09
N ASP A 158 9.12 -10.80 -0.40
CA ASP A 158 8.92 -10.13 -1.68
C ASP A 158 10.19 -10.03 -2.54
N GLU A 159 11.35 -10.48 -2.04
CA GLU A 159 12.62 -10.39 -2.75
C GLU A 159 12.65 -11.26 -4.02
N ALA A 160 13.08 -10.66 -5.14
CA ALA A 160 13.24 -11.33 -6.42
C ALA A 160 14.22 -12.52 -6.31
N GLY A 161 13.78 -13.71 -6.70
CA GLY A 161 14.55 -14.95 -6.58
C GLY A 161 14.30 -15.75 -5.29
N ARG A 162 13.59 -15.18 -4.31
CA ARG A 162 13.04 -15.88 -3.14
C ARG A 162 11.52 -15.95 -3.14
N SER A 163 10.87 -15.02 -3.84
CA SER A 163 9.41 -15.03 -4.00
C SER A 163 8.94 -16.21 -4.86
N TRP A 164 8.39 -17.24 -4.21
CA TRP A 164 7.55 -18.25 -4.85
C TRP A 164 6.17 -17.70 -5.24
N VAL A 165 5.92 -16.41 -4.94
CA VAL A 165 4.66 -15.69 -5.08
C VAL A 165 4.72 -14.82 -6.34
N VAL A 166 3.77 -15.00 -7.26
CA VAL A 166 3.66 -14.16 -8.46
C VAL A 166 3.27 -12.72 -8.09
N ALA A 167 3.68 -11.73 -8.88
CA ALA A 167 3.43 -10.31 -8.61
C ALA A 167 1.94 -9.98 -8.33
N ALA A 168 1.01 -10.65 -9.02
CA ALA A 168 -0.43 -10.51 -8.78
C ALA A 168 -0.84 -10.91 -7.34
N ALA A 169 -0.24 -11.98 -6.80
CA ALA A 169 -0.48 -12.40 -5.44
C ALA A 169 0.18 -11.45 -4.42
N GLN A 170 1.35 -10.88 -4.70
CA GLN A 170 1.93 -9.82 -3.84
C GLN A 170 1.00 -8.60 -3.75
N ALA A 171 0.49 -8.14 -4.90
CA ALA A 171 -0.44 -7.00 -4.94
C ALA A 171 -1.75 -7.31 -4.19
N ARG A 172 -2.26 -8.55 -4.30
CA ARG A 172 -3.43 -9.02 -3.56
C ARG A 172 -3.17 -9.08 -2.05
N LEU A 173 -2.00 -9.57 -1.63
CA LEU A 173 -1.60 -9.59 -0.22
C LEU A 173 -1.67 -8.19 0.38
N HIS A 174 -1.06 -7.20 -0.27
CA HIS A 174 -1.11 -5.81 0.20
C HIS A 174 -2.54 -5.30 0.33
N ARG A 175 -3.42 -5.57 -0.65
CA ARG A 175 -4.83 -5.17 -0.56
C ARG A 175 -5.57 -5.82 0.61
N LEU A 176 -5.36 -7.12 0.84
CA LEU A 176 -5.97 -7.83 1.98
C LEU A 176 -5.46 -7.25 3.31
N TRP A 177 -4.17 -6.96 3.39
CA TRP A 177 -3.53 -6.36 4.56
C TRP A 177 -4.05 -4.94 4.82
N ASP A 178 -4.17 -4.12 3.77
CA ASP A 178 -4.70 -2.75 3.85
C ASP A 178 -6.12 -2.72 4.41
N VAL A 179 -6.98 -3.68 4.02
CA VAL A 179 -8.36 -3.79 4.57
C VAL A 179 -8.32 -3.98 6.08
N SER A 180 -7.42 -4.86 6.55
CA SER A 180 -7.27 -5.15 7.98
C SER A 180 -6.69 -3.97 8.76
N VAL A 181 -5.70 -3.28 8.20
CA VAL A 181 -5.12 -2.06 8.79
C VAL A 181 -6.18 -0.94 8.89
N ASP A 182 -6.88 -0.67 7.79
CA ASP A 182 -7.91 0.37 7.74
C ASP A 182 -9.12 0.06 8.64
N GLY A 183 -9.46 -1.23 8.80
CA GLY A 183 -10.48 -1.68 9.76
C GLY A 183 -10.14 -1.29 11.19
N ARG A 184 -8.89 -1.52 11.62
CA ARG A 184 -8.40 -1.11 12.95
C ARG A 184 -8.32 0.41 13.11
N LEU A 185 -7.95 1.13 12.06
CA LEU A 185 -7.98 2.60 12.07
C LEU A 185 -9.40 3.14 12.21
N ALA A 186 -10.37 2.53 11.53
CA ALA A 186 -11.77 2.91 11.64
C ALA A 186 -12.33 2.60 13.04
N ALA A 187 -11.99 1.43 13.61
CA ALA A 187 -12.39 1.05 14.96
C ALA A 187 -11.89 2.03 16.05
N THR A 188 -10.76 2.70 15.79
CA THR A 188 -10.17 3.72 16.69
C THR A 188 -10.56 5.15 16.32
N GLY A 189 -11.45 5.35 15.34
CA GLY A 189 -11.92 6.68 14.91
C GLY A 189 -10.89 7.49 14.12
N HIS A 190 -9.83 6.86 13.64
CA HIS A 190 -8.76 7.50 12.87
C HIS A 190 -8.97 7.49 11.35
N LEU A 191 -10.00 6.76 10.88
CA LEU A 191 -10.38 6.67 9.48
C LEU A 191 -11.91 6.64 9.34
N ALA A 192 -12.45 7.34 8.33
CA ALA A 192 -13.86 7.25 7.99
C ALA A 192 -14.17 5.86 7.39
N ALA A 193 -14.93 5.04 8.11
CA ALA A 193 -15.14 3.63 7.78
C ALA A 193 -15.79 3.43 6.41
N GLU A 194 -16.91 4.10 6.16
CA GLU A 194 -17.75 3.86 4.98
C GLU A 194 -17.04 4.15 3.64
N PRO A 195 -16.39 5.31 3.42
CA PRO A 195 -15.64 5.56 2.20
C PRO A 195 -14.48 4.56 1.99
N ALA A 196 -13.77 4.20 3.07
CA ALA A 196 -12.65 3.27 3.01
C ALA A 196 -13.13 1.85 2.68
N ARG A 197 -14.18 1.36 3.34
CA ARG A 197 -14.81 0.08 3.03
C ARG A 197 -15.25 -0.03 1.58
N ARG A 198 -15.91 0.99 1.03
CA ARG A 198 -16.32 1.00 -0.39
C ARG A 198 -15.13 0.91 -1.34
N ARG A 199 -14.04 1.64 -1.07
CA ARG A 199 -12.80 1.58 -1.87
C ARG A 199 -12.20 0.18 -1.84
N HIS A 200 -12.09 -0.43 -0.67
CA HIS A 200 -11.55 -1.78 -0.51
C HIS A 200 -12.43 -2.83 -1.16
N ARG A 201 -13.75 -2.75 -0.99
CA ARG A 201 -14.73 -3.61 -1.65
C ARG A 201 -14.55 -3.61 -3.16
N ALA A 202 -14.43 -2.42 -3.77
CA ALA A 202 -14.22 -2.30 -5.21
C ALA A 202 -12.90 -2.94 -5.67
N ALA A 203 -11.82 -2.76 -4.90
CA ALA A 203 -10.52 -3.36 -5.20
C ALA A 203 -10.54 -4.90 -5.08
N ILE A 204 -11.14 -5.44 -4.01
CA ILE A 204 -11.26 -6.88 -3.77
C ILE A 204 -12.21 -7.55 -4.76
N ALA A 205 -13.30 -6.89 -5.16
CA ALA A 205 -14.18 -7.40 -6.22
C ALA A 205 -13.43 -7.64 -7.54
N GLY A 206 -12.46 -6.77 -7.87
CA GLY A 206 -11.58 -6.95 -9.03
C GLY A 206 -10.70 -8.20 -8.95
N ASP A 207 -10.26 -8.57 -7.74
CA ASP A 207 -9.47 -9.78 -7.49
C ASP A 207 -10.30 -11.07 -7.48
N LEU A 208 -11.58 -10.97 -7.13
CA LEU A 208 -12.49 -12.09 -6.86
C LEU A 208 -13.55 -12.24 -7.96
N ARG A 209 -13.13 -12.30 -9.22
CA ARG A 209 -14.07 -12.46 -10.35
C ARG A 209 -14.92 -13.72 -10.19
N GLY A 210 -16.22 -13.60 -10.52
CA GLY A 210 -17.17 -14.71 -10.45
C GLY A 210 -17.66 -15.05 -9.04
N VAL A 211 -17.25 -14.29 -8.02
CA VAL A 211 -17.77 -14.38 -6.65
C VAL A 211 -18.97 -13.44 -6.51
N SER A 212 -19.98 -13.83 -5.73
CA SER A 212 -21.18 -13.00 -5.52
C SER A 212 -20.85 -11.73 -4.72
N GLU A 213 -21.65 -10.67 -4.92
CA GLU A 213 -21.51 -9.42 -4.17
C GLU A 213 -21.65 -9.65 -2.64
N ALA A 214 -22.56 -10.52 -2.22
CA ALA A 214 -22.75 -10.86 -0.81
C ALA A 214 -21.52 -11.55 -0.20
N ALA A 215 -20.84 -12.38 -0.99
CA ALA A 215 -19.61 -13.04 -0.56
C ALA A 215 -18.41 -12.08 -0.51
N ILE A 216 -18.34 -11.12 -1.45
CA ILE A 216 -17.35 -10.02 -1.37
C ILE A 216 -17.59 -9.19 -0.10
N ASP A 217 -18.84 -8.88 0.22
CA ASP A 217 -19.19 -8.16 1.45
C ASP A 217 -18.81 -8.96 2.70
N ALA A 218 -19.00 -10.28 2.71
CA ALA A 218 -18.55 -11.14 3.80
C ALA A 218 -17.02 -11.17 3.94
N VAL A 219 -16.28 -11.18 2.84
CA VAL A 219 -14.80 -11.09 2.86
C VAL A 219 -14.34 -9.75 3.45
N ILE A 220 -14.97 -8.64 3.04
CA ILE A 220 -14.67 -7.32 3.60
C ILE A 220 -15.00 -7.27 5.09
N ALA A 221 -16.17 -7.76 5.50
CA ALA A 221 -16.56 -7.82 6.91
C ALA A 221 -15.54 -8.58 7.74
N ARG A 222 -15.12 -9.76 7.27
CA ARG A 222 -14.09 -10.59 7.91
C ARG A 222 -12.78 -9.85 8.10
N LEU A 223 -12.21 -9.29 7.03
CA LEU A 223 -10.91 -8.62 7.12
C LEU A 223 -10.97 -7.33 7.97
N TRP A 224 -12.12 -6.67 7.99
CA TRP A 224 -12.31 -5.35 8.61
C TRP A 224 -12.68 -5.40 10.09
N GLU A 225 -13.53 -6.37 10.50
CA GLU A 225 -14.14 -6.43 11.83
C GLU A 225 -13.58 -7.56 12.71
N GLU A 226 -13.12 -8.66 12.11
CA GLU A 226 -12.58 -9.79 12.87
C GLU A 226 -11.14 -9.53 13.34
N PRO A 227 -10.59 -10.38 14.25
CA PRO A 227 -9.19 -10.29 14.64
C PRO A 227 -8.27 -10.27 13.43
N ARG A 228 -7.22 -9.44 13.50
CA ARG A 228 -6.21 -9.30 12.44
C ARG A 228 -5.67 -10.69 12.04
N PRO A 229 -5.72 -11.05 10.75
CA PRO A 229 -5.13 -12.29 10.24
C PRO A 229 -3.61 -12.37 10.47
N ALA A 230 -3.06 -13.57 10.61
CA ALA A 230 -1.61 -13.76 10.58
C ALA A 230 -1.07 -13.54 9.15
N PHE A 231 0.21 -13.20 9.04
CA PHE A 231 0.88 -12.96 7.75
C PHE A 231 0.78 -14.18 6.82
N HIS A 232 1.00 -15.39 7.34
CA HIS A 232 0.86 -16.63 6.57
C HIS A 232 -0.56 -16.83 6.01
N ASP A 233 -1.60 -16.43 6.74
CA ASP A 233 -2.98 -16.54 6.24
C ASP A 233 -3.24 -15.54 5.11
N LEU A 234 -2.78 -14.29 5.26
CA LEU A 234 -2.83 -13.29 4.18
C LEU A 234 -2.11 -13.78 2.94
N LEU A 235 -0.93 -14.39 3.12
CA LEU A 235 -0.14 -14.95 2.03
C LEU A 235 -0.84 -16.13 1.35
N HIS A 236 -1.42 -17.03 2.14
CA HIS A 236 -2.20 -18.16 1.63
C HIS A 236 -3.40 -17.68 0.82
N TRP A 237 -4.18 -16.72 1.34
CA TRP A 237 -5.34 -16.15 0.66
C TRP A 237 -4.95 -15.32 -0.56
N ALA A 238 -3.81 -14.63 -0.51
CA ALA A 238 -3.29 -13.92 -1.67
C ALA A 238 -2.95 -14.88 -2.82
N ALA A 239 -2.34 -16.03 -2.52
CA ALA A 239 -2.05 -17.07 -3.50
C ALA A 239 -3.29 -17.88 -3.93
N ARG A 240 -4.27 -18.04 -3.04
CA ARG A 240 -5.48 -18.86 -3.23
C ARG A 240 -6.71 -18.09 -2.71
N PRO A 241 -7.17 -17.07 -3.45
CA PRO A 241 -8.23 -16.16 -2.98
C PRO A 241 -9.54 -16.86 -2.64
N ILE A 242 -9.84 -17.97 -3.32
CA ILE A 242 -11.04 -18.76 -3.06
C ILE A 242 -11.06 -19.36 -1.65
N ALA A 243 -9.89 -19.58 -1.01
CA ALA A 243 -9.83 -20.09 0.35
C ALA A 243 -10.43 -19.09 1.34
N LEU A 244 -10.14 -17.79 1.15
CA LEU A 244 -10.75 -16.73 1.96
C LEU A 244 -12.26 -16.65 1.73
N VAL A 245 -12.71 -16.75 0.48
CA VAL A 245 -14.13 -16.74 0.13
C VAL A 245 -14.87 -17.88 0.80
N HIS A 246 -14.36 -19.12 0.76
CA HIS A 246 -15.01 -20.27 1.41
C HIS A 246 -15.14 -20.12 2.92
N ILE A 247 -14.17 -19.45 3.56
CA ILE A 247 -14.22 -19.19 5.01
C ILE A 247 -15.26 -18.10 5.31
N ALA A 248 -15.29 -17.03 4.52
CA ALA A 248 -16.21 -15.91 4.74
C ALA A 248 -17.66 -16.21 4.31
N ALA A 249 -17.84 -17.00 3.25
CA ALA A 249 -19.12 -17.34 2.64
C ALA A 249 -19.12 -18.81 2.17
N PRO A 250 -19.36 -19.77 3.09
CA PRO A 250 -19.41 -21.19 2.75
C PRO A 250 -20.46 -21.50 1.67
N GLY A 251 -20.08 -22.28 0.65
CA GLY A 251 -20.97 -22.68 -0.44
C GLY A 251 -20.90 -21.79 -1.69
N GLU A 252 -20.13 -20.70 -1.65
CA GLU A 252 -19.84 -19.90 -2.84
C GLU A 252 -18.93 -20.66 -3.80
N PRO A 253 -19.34 -20.85 -5.07
CA PRO A 253 -18.57 -21.65 -6.02
C PRO A 253 -17.23 -20.98 -6.37
N GLY A 254 -17.24 -19.66 -6.58
CA GLY A 254 -16.13 -18.79 -6.97
C GLY A 254 -15.13 -19.35 -8.00
N LEU A 255 -14.05 -18.61 -8.24
CA LEU A 255 -12.96 -19.05 -9.12
C LEU A 255 -11.74 -19.45 -8.30
N PRO A 256 -11.22 -20.69 -8.43
CA PRO A 256 -10.08 -21.14 -7.63
C PRO A 256 -8.81 -20.30 -7.81
N ASN A 257 -8.55 -19.84 -9.05
CA ASN A 257 -7.38 -19.02 -9.42
C ASN A 257 -7.82 -17.94 -10.44
N PRO A 258 -8.41 -16.82 -10.00
CA PRO A 258 -8.99 -15.80 -10.88
C PRO A 258 -7.93 -15.07 -11.74
N ASP A 259 -6.65 -15.17 -11.38
CA ASP A 259 -5.47 -14.63 -12.09
C ASP A 259 -4.85 -15.59 -13.10
N ARG A 260 -5.42 -16.80 -13.25
CA ARG A 260 -4.95 -17.80 -14.19
C ARG A 260 -6.02 -18.17 -15.19
N CYS A 261 -5.62 -18.31 -16.44
CA CYS A 261 -6.52 -18.82 -17.46
C CYS A 261 -6.96 -20.25 -17.08
N PRO A 262 -8.27 -20.54 -16.99
CA PRO A 262 -8.76 -21.86 -16.58
C PRO A 262 -8.44 -22.97 -17.59
N LEU A 263 -8.08 -22.61 -18.83
CA LEU A 263 -7.72 -23.58 -19.88
C LEU A 263 -6.24 -23.92 -19.89
N CYS A 264 -5.36 -22.91 -19.88
CA CYS A 264 -3.92 -23.13 -20.06
C CYS A 264 -3.09 -22.89 -18.80
N GLY A 265 -3.71 -22.45 -17.69
CA GLY A 265 -3.04 -22.14 -16.43
C GLY A 265 -2.12 -20.91 -16.46
N PHE A 266 -2.04 -20.22 -17.61
CA PHE A 266 -1.21 -19.04 -17.79
C PHE A 266 -1.66 -17.94 -16.82
N ALA A 267 -0.71 -17.45 -16.02
CA ALA A 267 -0.92 -16.32 -15.14
C ALA A 267 -0.81 -15.03 -15.95
N GLY A 268 -1.83 -14.19 -15.89
CA GLY A 268 -1.85 -12.95 -16.65
C GLY A 268 -3.04 -12.07 -16.30
N ASP A 269 -2.82 -10.75 -16.38
CA ASP A 269 -3.85 -9.73 -16.16
C ASP A 269 -4.86 -9.67 -17.32
N ASP A 270 -4.65 -10.48 -18.37
CA ASP A 270 -5.42 -10.52 -19.62
C ASP A 270 -6.53 -11.58 -19.65
N VAL A 271 -6.86 -12.19 -18.51
CA VAL A 271 -7.94 -13.17 -18.40
C VAL A 271 -9.28 -12.45 -18.31
N PHE A 272 -10.06 -12.43 -19.39
CA PHE A 272 -11.35 -11.73 -19.43
C PHE A 272 -12.46 -12.59 -20.02
N PRO A 273 -13.74 -12.32 -19.68
CA PRO A 273 -14.87 -12.95 -20.37
C PRO A 273 -14.74 -12.75 -21.89
N PRO A 274 -14.67 -13.84 -22.68
CA PRO A 274 -14.54 -13.72 -24.12
C PRO A 274 -15.88 -13.35 -24.76
N ALA A 275 -15.87 -13.00 -26.05
CA ALA A 275 -17.10 -12.80 -26.82
C ALA A 275 -17.98 -14.06 -26.79
N ALA A 276 -19.30 -13.89 -26.85
CA ALA A 276 -20.27 -14.98 -26.73
C ALA A 276 -20.01 -16.14 -27.72
N SER A 277 -19.59 -15.83 -28.96
CA SER A 277 -19.24 -16.84 -29.97
C SER A 277 -18.07 -17.73 -29.55
N VAL A 278 -17.03 -17.15 -28.96
CA VAL A 278 -15.88 -17.87 -28.41
C VAL A 278 -16.30 -18.67 -27.18
N ALA A 279 -17.14 -18.09 -26.31
CA ALA A 279 -17.62 -18.75 -25.11
C ALA A 279 -18.38 -20.05 -25.42
N VAL A 280 -19.22 -20.07 -26.45
CA VAL A 280 -19.95 -21.28 -26.87
C VAL A 280 -19.00 -22.40 -27.29
N LEU A 281 -17.96 -22.08 -28.07
CA LEU A 281 -16.96 -23.06 -28.52
C LEU A 281 -16.17 -23.64 -27.33
N VAL A 282 -15.74 -22.77 -26.41
CA VAL A 282 -15.01 -23.18 -25.21
C VAL A 282 -15.90 -24.03 -24.30
N GLN A 283 -17.18 -23.67 -24.16
CA GLN A 283 -18.14 -24.41 -23.34
C GLN A 283 -18.39 -25.82 -23.87
N ALA A 284 -18.33 -26.02 -25.19
CA ALA A 284 -18.45 -27.33 -25.81
C ALA A 284 -17.24 -28.22 -25.47
N ASP A 285 -16.02 -27.67 -25.52
CA ASP A 285 -14.79 -28.41 -25.21
C ASP A 285 -14.58 -28.59 -23.69
N TYR A 286 -15.06 -27.64 -22.89
CA TYR A 286 -14.90 -27.58 -21.43
C TYR A 286 -16.27 -27.36 -20.74
N PRO A 287 -17.08 -28.41 -20.52
CA PRO A 287 -18.45 -28.27 -20.00
C PRO A 287 -18.58 -27.65 -18.60
N ALA A 288 -17.52 -27.71 -17.79
CA ALA A 288 -17.46 -27.10 -16.47
C ALA A 288 -17.03 -25.62 -16.49
N TRP A 289 -16.46 -25.15 -17.59
CA TRP A 289 -16.10 -23.74 -17.75
C TRP A 289 -17.37 -22.89 -17.88
N ARG A 290 -17.30 -21.58 -17.61
CA ARG A 290 -18.37 -20.59 -17.79
C ARG A 290 -17.73 -19.30 -18.29
N ALA A 291 -18.46 -18.48 -19.04
CA ALA A 291 -17.93 -17.21 -19.57
C ALA A 291 -17.33 -16.29 -18.50
N ALA A 292 -17.92 -16.27 -17.30
CA ALA A 292 -17.43 -15.51 -16.15
C ALA A 292 -16.03 -15.95 -15.66
N HIS A 293 -15.60 -17.18 -16.00
CA HIS A 293 -14.26 -17.67 -15.66
C HIS A 293 -13.15 -17.00 -16.50
N GLY A 294 -13.52 -16.38 -17.62
CA GLY A 294 -12.60 -15.70 -18.51
C GLY A 294 -11.63 -16.62 -19.25
N LEU A 295 -10.86 -16.02 -20.17
CA LEU A 295 -9.77 -16.64 -20.93
C LEU A 295 -8.65 -15.61 -21.14
N CYS A 296 -7.39 -16.05 -21.13
CA CYS A 296 -6.30 -15.19 -21.58
C CYS A 296 -6.40 -14.91 -23.08
N GLY A 297 -5.70 -13.87 -23.56
CA GLY A 297 -5.67 -13.49 -24.97
C GLY A 297 -5.27 -14.66 -25.88
N ARG A 298 -4.27 -15.46 -25.46
CA ARG A 298 -3.80 -16.62 -26.23
C ARG A 298 -4.86 -17.72 -26.40
N CYS A 299 -5.62 -18.03 -25.36
CA CYS A 299 -6.73 -18.99 -25.44
C CYS A 299 -7.88 -18.42 -26.25
N THR A 300 -8.20 -17.15 -26.06
CA THR A 300 -9.24 -16.46 -26.82
C THR A 300 -8.92 -16.48 -28.32
N ASP A 301 -7.70 -16.13 -28.69
CA ASP A 301 -7.25 -16.12 -30.08
C ASP A 301 -7.21 -17.53 -30.67
N ARG A 302 -6.78 -18.54 -29.91
CA ARG A 302 -6.86 -19.94 -30.34
C ARG A 302 -8.28 -20.30 -30.78
N TYR A 303 -9.30 -19.96 -30.01
CA TYR A 303 -10.69 -20.26 -30.36
C TYR A 303 -11.25 -19.36 -31.47
N ARG A 304 -10.86 -18.07 -31.52
CA ARG A 304 -11.23 -17.17 -32.62
C ARG A 304 -10.72 -17.69 -33.96
N PHE A 305 -9.47 -18.13 -34.02
CA PHE A 305 -8.84 -18.60 -35.26
C PHE A 305 -9.14 -20.08 -35.56
N ALA A 306 -9.35 -20.93 -34.56
CA ALA A 306 -9.83 -22.30 -34.77
C ALA A 306 -11.24 -22.33 -35.40
N GLY A 307 -12.09 -21.35 -35.09
CA GLY A 307 -13.39 -21.19 -35.77
C GLY A 307 -13.30 -20.68 -37.21
N GLN A 308 -12.14 -20.15 -37.64
CA GLN A 308 -11.89 -19.67 -39.01
C GLN A 308 -11.15 -20.70 -39.88
N LEU A 309 -10.34 -21.55 -39.25
CA LEU A 309 -9.68 -22.69 -39.87
C LEU A 309 -10.52 -23.93 -39.59
N GLY A 310 -11.56 -24.16 -40.39
CA GLY A 310 -12.40 -25.37 -40.30
C GLY A 310 -11.56 -26.66 -40.35
N GLY A 311 -11.13 -27.11 -39.18
CA GLY A 311 -10.52 -28.41 -38.94
C GLY A 311 -11.60 -29.29 -38.34
N THR A 312 -12.36 -29.93 -39.22
CA THR A 312 -13.10 -31.14 -38.89
C THR A 312 -12.19 -32.09 -38.09
N SER A 313 -12.68 -32.57 -36.96
CA SER A 313 -12.26 -33.87 -36.45
C SER A 313 -12.56 -34.94 -37.51
#